data_AF-A0A3B8W4D4-F1
#
_entry.id   AF-A0A3B8W4D4-F1
#
_cell.length_a   1.000
_cell.length_b   1.000
_cell.length_c   1.000
_cell.angle_alpha   90.00
_cell.angle_beta   90.00
_cell.angle_gamma   90.00
#
_symmetry.space_group_name_H-M   'P 1'
#
loop_
_entity.id
_entity.type
_entity.pdbx_description
1 polymer ?
#
loop_
_entity_poly.entity_id
_entity_poly.type
_entity_poly.pdbx_seq_one_letter_code
_entity_poly.pdbx_strand_id
1 'polypeptide(L)' 'MKNWKYALVGVVFGLALTKGETISWYRIQEMFRFESFHMFGIFMTAIPTGAITLWLLRKTNAKT' A
#
# COMPACT_ATOMS: atom_id res chain seq x y z
N MET A 1 23.73 -7.67 11.05
CA MET A 1 22.43 -6.98 11.02
C MET A 1 22.11 -6.54 9.59
N LYS A 2 21.46 -7.39 8.77
CA LYS A 2 21.26 -7.16 7.32
C LYS A 2 19.88 -6.56 6.97
N ASN A 3 18.90 -6.68 7.86
CA ASN A 3 17.48 -6.46 7.54
C ASN A 3 16.89 -5.16 8.12
N TRP A 4 17.69 -4.32 8.77
CA TRP A 4 17.23 -3.06 9.39
C TRP A 4 16.59 -2.10 8.37
N LYS A 5 17.03 -2.15 7.10
CA LYS A 5 16.45 -1.37 6.00
C LYS A 5 14.96 -1.68 5.81
N TYR A 6 14.54 -2.95 5.94
CA TYR A 6 13.14 -3.34 5.84
C TYR A 6 12.32 -2.86 7.05
N ALA A 7 12.92 -2.87 8.25
CA ALA A 7 12.27 -2.35 9.45
C ALA A 7 12.00 -0.84 9.34
N LEU A 8 12.99 -0.06 8.87
CA LEU A 8 12.80 1.38 8.63
C LEU A 8 11.70 1.66 7.60
N VAL A 9 11.69 0.93 6.48
CA VAL A 9 10.64 1.07 5.46
C VAL A 9 9.27 0.72 6.03
N GLY A 10 9.16 -0.34 6.84
CA GLY A 10 7.92 -0.73 7.51
C GLY A 10 7.39 0.34 8.48
N VAL A 11 8.29 0.97 9.26
CA VAL A 11 7.92 2.07 10.18
C VAL A 11 7.40 3.28 9.40
N VAL A 12 8.11 3.70 8.35
CA VAL A 12 7.68 4.83 7.52
C VAL A 12 6.34 4.55 6.85
N PHE A 13 6.14 3.32 6.35
CA PHE A 13 4.88 2.89 5.76
C PHE A 13 3.73 2.92 6.78
N GLY A 14 3.94 2.40 8.00
CA GLY A 14 2.94 2.43 9.07
C GLY A 14 2.56 3.84 9.51
N LEU A 15 3.54 4.76 9.57
CA LEU A 15 3.29 6.18 9.85
C LEU A 15 2.44 6.83 8.75
N ALA A 16 2.71 6.55 7.49
CA ALA A 16 1.93 7.05 6.36
C ALA A 16 0.47 6.57 6.43
N LEU A 17 0.23 5.28 6.70
CA LEU A 17 -1.11 4.72 6.87
C LEU A 17 -1.88 5.36 8.04
N THR A 18 -1.17 5.61 9.15
CA THR A 18 -1.77 6.24 10.34
C THR A 18 -2.16 7.68 10.05
N LYS A 19 -1.30 8.44 9.36
CA LYS A 19 -1.58 9.82 8.96
C LYS A 19 -2.66 9.94 7.89
N GLY A 20 -2.77 8.95 7.00
CA GLY A 20 -3.83 8.88 5.98
C GLY A 20 -5.16 8.33 6.49
N GLU A 21 -5.30 8.06 7.79
CA GLU A 21 -6.50 7.47 8.44
C GLU A 21 -6.99 6.14 7.83
N THR A 22 -6.19 5.57 6.93
CA THR A 22 -6.50 4.39 6.11
C THR A 22 -6.56 3.11 6.94
N ILE A 23 -6.15 3.18 8.21
CA ILE A 23 -6.19 2.06 9.17
C ILE A 23 -7.62 1.76 9.62
N SER A 24 -8.53 2.73 9.57
CA SER A 24 -9.88 2.55 10.12
C SER A 24 -10.80 1.78 9.16
N TRP A 25 -11.63 0.91 9.73
CA TRP A 25 -12.61 0.11 9.00
C TRP A 25 -13.65 0.97 8.25
N TYR A 26 -14.07 2.09 8.87
CA TYR A 26 -15.02 3.02 8.28
C TYR A 26 -14.52 3.63 6.97
N ARG A 27 -13.22 3.94 6.91
CA ARG A 27 -12.58 4.49 5.72
C ARG A 27 -12.61 3.52 4.56
N ILE A 28 -12.46 2.21 4.81
CA ILE A 28 -12.61 1.15 3.80
C ILE A 28 -14.04 1.14 3.24
N GLN A 29 -15.06 1.34 4.08
CA GLN A 29 -16.46 1.40 3.64
C GLN A 29 -16.78 2.66 2.82
N GLU A 30 -16.25 3.82 3.21
CA GLU A 30 -16.38 5.07 2.43
C GLU A 30 -15.84 4.94 1.01
N MET A 31 -14.87 4.06 0.80
CA MET A 31 -14.27 3.83 -0.52
C MET A 31 -15.21 3.15 -1.49
N PHE A 32 -15.86 2.09 -1.03
CA PHE A 32 -16.84 1.35 -1.85
C PHE A 32 -18.11 2.18 -2.07
N ARG A 33 -18.38 3.15 -1.19
CA ARG A 33 -19.47 4.12 -1.31
C ARG A 33 -19.08 5.38 -2.09
N PHE A 34 -17.82 5.49 -2.54
CA PHE A 34 -17.27 6.63 -3.29
C PHE A 34 -17.45 8.00 -2.61
N GLU A 35 -17.46 8.04 -1.27
CA GLU A 35 -17.71 9.28 -0.52
C GLU A 35 -16.45 10.13 -0.33
N SER A 36 -15.26 9.52 -0.40
CA SER A 36 -13.97 10.20 -0.24
C SER A 36 -13.05 9.92 -1.42
N PHE A 37 -12.78 10.96 -2.21
CA PHE A 37 -11.87 10.91 -3.35
C PHE A 37 -10.44 10.50 -2.94
N HIS A 38 -9.98 10.99 -1.78
CA HIS A 38 -8.64 10.71 -1.28
C HIS A 38 -8.45 9.23 -0.95
N MET A 39 -9.42 8.66 -0.23
CA MET A 39 -9.38 7.24 0.12
C MET A 39 -9.43 6.38 -1.15
N PHE A 40 -10.37 6.65 -2.06
CA PHE A 40 -10.46 5.95 -3.35
C PHE A 40 -9.14 5.97 -4.12
N GLY A 41 -8.47 7.13 -4.18
CA GLY A 41 -7.15 7.26 -4.81
C GLY A 41 -6.07 6.39 -4.18
N ILE A 42 -6.05 6.22 -2.85
CA ILE A 42 -5.07 5.38 -2.15
C ILE A 42 -5.19 3.91 -2.60
N PHE A 43 -6.41 3.35 -2.66
CA PHE A 43 -6.55 1.94 -3.05
C PHE A 43 -6.42 1.73 -4.55
N MET A 44 -6.97 2.64 -5.36
CA MET A 44 -6.85 2.57 -6.81
C MET A 44 -5.40 2.65 -7.28
N THR A 45 -4.49 3.21 -6.48
CA THR A 45 -3.05 3.20 -6.77
C THR A 45 -2.36 1.99 -6.14
N ALA A 46 -2.69 1.61 -4.91
CA ALA A 46 -2.07 0.48 -4.23
C ALA A 46 -2.24 -0.86 -4.97
N ILE A 47 -3.45 -1.15 -5.48
CA ILE A 47 -3.76 -2.41 -6.19
C ILE A 47 -2.91 -2.56 -7.48
N PRO A 48 -2.92 -1.62 -8.44
CA PRO A 48 -2.09 -1.75 -9.63
C PRO A 48 -0.60 -1.70 -9.33
N THR A 49 -0.14 -0.93 -8.33
CA THR A 49 1.27 -0.96 -7.92
C THR A 49 1.70 -2.36 -7.46
N GLY A 50 0.88 -3.04 -6.65
CA GLY A 50 1.13 -4.42 -6.24
C GLY A 50 1.11 -5.40 -7.42
N ALA A 51 0.13 -5.26 -8.31
CA ALA A 51 -0.02 -6.10 -9.50
C ALA A 51 1.17 -5.94 -10.47
N ILE A 52 1.59 -4.70 -10.76
CA ILE A 52 2.72 -4.39 -11.63
C ILE A 52 4.02 -4.93 -11.01
N THR A 53 4.21 -4.72 -9.71
CA THR A 53 5.39 -5.24 -8.99
C THR A 53 5.47 -6.75 -9.09
N LEU A 54 4.36 -7.46 -8.82
CA LEU A 54 4.30 -8.92 -8.92
C LEU A 54 4.49 -9.41 -10.36
N TRP A 55 3.89 -8.72 -11.33
CA TRP A 55 4.06 -9.02 -12.75
C TRP A 55 5.51 -8.88 -13.20
N LEU A 56 6.19 -7.80 -12.79
CA LEU A 56 7.59 -7.54 -13.13
C LEU A 56 8.52 -8.58 -12.49
N LEU A 57 8.29 -8.93 -11.22
CA LEU A 57 9.05 -9.97 -10.52
C LEU A 57 8.91 -11.34 -11.22
N ARG A 58 7.69 -11.70 -11.62
CA ARG A 58 7.43 -12.94 -12.38
C ARG A 58 8.08 -12.93 -13.76
N LYS A 59 8.02 -11.81 -14.48
CA LYS A 59 8.57 -11.68 -15.84
C LYS A 59 10.10 -11.74 -15.86
N THR A 60 10.75 -11.16 -14.86
CA THR A 60 12.22 -11.09 -14.79
C THR A 60 12.86 -12.30 -14.12
N ASN A 61 12.08 -13.26 -13.60
CA ASN A 61 12.57 -14.34 -12.74
C ASN A 61 13.46 -13.84 -11.59
N ALA A 62 13.26 -12.60 -11.16
CA ALA A 62 14.01 -12.00 -10.07
C ALA A 62 13.64 -12.71 -8.77
N LYS A 63 14.48 -13.68 -8.37
CA LYS A 63 14.41 -14.29 -7.04
C LYS A 63 14.99 -13.27 -6.07
N THR A 64 14.12 -12.71 -5.23
CA THR A 64 14.53 -11.86 -4.10
C THR A 64 15.14 -12.72 -3.00
#